data_AF-A0A354WMK9-F1
#
_entry.id   AF-A0A354WMK9-F1
#
_cell.length_a   1.000
_cell.length_b   1.000
_cell.length_c   1.000
_cell.angle_alpha   90.00
_cell.angle_beta   90.00
_cell.angle_gamma   90.00
#
_symmetry.space_group_name_H-M   'P 1'
#
loop_
_entity.id
_entity.type
_entity.pdbx_description
1 polymer ?
#
loop_
_entity_poly.entity_id
_entity_poly.type
_entity_poly.pdbx_seq_one_letter_code
_entity_poly.pdbx_strand_id
1 'polypeptide(L)'
;MISMMLIGALALTLSGCHAPADAAVSAQTRETTVPTTAETVPATIQRPEPEDADFVRVGDYLPDVLQELPYAGTENFTGHQIYEFTEVFLRYGTVKKLRAVCAELAEQGLTLKIWDGFRPVSAQFKLWEVCPDDTYVANPNRGYSAHSRGNTVDVTLVDSLGNELEMPTGFDDFSGKADRDYSDV
;
A
#
# COMPACT_ATOMS: atom_id res chain seq x y z
N MET A 1 47.70 13.57 25.10
CA MET A 1 49.07 13.96 24.65
C MET A 1 49.25 13.46 23.23
N ILE A 2 50.20 14.02 22.45
CA ILE A 2 50.21 14.07 20.97
C ILE A 2 49.15 15.11 20.50
N SER A 3 49.45 16.36 20.15
CA SER A 3 50.58 17.02 19.44
C SER A 3 50.53 16.83 17.92
N MET A 4 50.80 17.79 17.01
CA MET A 4 50.83 19.27 17.02
C MET A 4 51.22 19.71 15.59
N MET A 5 50.58 20.74 15.01
CA MET A 5 51.09 21.53 13.84
C MET A 5 51.31 20.76 12.49
N LEU A 6 51.51 21.35 11.29
CA LEU A 6 51.33 22.71 10.70
C LEU A 6 51.31 22.62 9.14
N ILE A 7 50.79 23.67 8.48
CA ILE A 7 51.21 24.27 7.17
C ILE A 7 51.37 23.37 5.91
N GLY A 8 50.83 23.85 4.78
CA GLY A 8 51.22 23.36 3.46
C GLY A 8 50.50 23.97 2.25
N ALA A 9 50.48 25.30 2.12
CA ALA A 9 49.96 25.95 0.90
C ALA A 9 51.11 26.34 -0.06
N LEU A 10 51.02 25.93 -1.33
CA LEU A 10 51.73 26.60 -2.43
C LEU A 10 50.97 26.39 -3.74
N ALA A 11 50.81 27.47 -4.51
CA ALA A 11 50.12 27.50 -5.80
C ALA A 11 51.08 27.97 -6.92
N LEU A 12 50.84 27.49 -8.13
CA LEU A 12 51.28 28.02 -9.44
C LEU A 12 50.35 27.32 -10.47
N THR A 13 49.47 27.92 -11.28
CA THR A 13 49.52 29.11 -12.18
C THR A 13 50.59 28.99 -13.27
N LEU A 14 50.38 29.39 -14.54
CA LEU A 14 49.18 29.74 -15.33
C LEU A 14 49.00 28.64 -16.44
N SER A 15 48.26 28.70 -17.55
CA SER A 15 47.41 29.68 -18.29
C SER A 15 46.49 28.85 -19.24
N GLY A 16 45.58 29.35 -20.09
CA GLY A 16 45.15 30.71 -20.46
C GLY A 16 44.69 30.74 -21.94
N CYS A 17 43.80 31.69 -22.29
CA CYS A 17 43.10 31.93 -23.59
C CYS A 17 41.68 31.34 -23.71
N HIS A 18 40.65 32.09 -24.11
CA HIS A 18 40.50 33.55 -24.30
C HIS A 18 38.98 33.90 -24.29
N ALA A 19 38.56 34.93 -23.56
CA ALA A 19 37.22 35.54 -23.69
C ALA A 19 37.26 36.66 -24.76
N PRO A 20 36.14 37.09 -25.37
CA PRO A 20 35.17 38.02 -24.75
C PRO A 20 33.71 37.59 -25.07
N ALA A 21 32.61 38.25 -24.71
CA ALA A 21 32.15 39.23 -23.72
C ALA A 21 30.71 39.63 -24.17
N ASP A 22 29.88 40.12 -23.26
CA ASP A 22 28.62 40.86 -23.49
C ASP A 22 27.57 40.36 -24.51
N ALA A 23 26.42 39.93 -23.97
CA ALA A 23 25.17 40.65 -24.17
C ALA A 23 24.10 40.22 -23.15
N ALA A 24 23.69 41.12 -22.26
CA ALA A 24 22.46 40.92 -21.48
C ALA A 24 21.25 41.19 -22.39
N VAL A 25 20.37 40.19 -22.57
CA VAL A 25 19.10 40.36 -23.28
C VAL A 25 17.96 39.98 -22.34
N SER A 26 17.05 40.94 -22.13
CA SER A 26 15.86 40.78 -21.30
C SER A 26 14.91 39.73 -21.89
N ALA A 27 14.68 38.65 -21.16
CA ALA A 27 13.65 37.68 -21.49
C ALA A 27 12.27 38.25 -21.09
N GLN A 28 11.57 38.86 -22.05
CA GLN A 28 10.19 39.28 -21.85
C GLN A 28 9.27 38.05 -21.67
N THR A 29 8.58 37.99 -20.53
CA THR A 29 7.46 37.08 -20.33
C THR A 29 6.36 37.38 -21.35
N ARG A 30 6.16 36.47 -22.32
CA ARG A 30 4.95 36.47 -23.15
C ARG A 30 3.83 35.78 -22.38
N GLU A 31 3.00 36.56 -21.72
CA GLU A 31 1.65 36.12 -21.35
C GLU A 31 0.93 35.68 -22.62
N THR A 32 0.72 34.37 -22.76
CA THR A 32 -0.13 33.81 -23.80
C THR A 32 -1.48 33.55 -23.18
N THR A 33 -2.39 34.52 -23.34
CA THR A 33 -3.80 34.39 -22.96
C THR A 33 -4.47 33.36 -23.88
N VAL A 34 -4.45 32.10 -23.45
CA VAL A 34 -5.30 31.05 -24.04
C VAL A 34 -6.75 31.42 -23.75
N PRO A 35 -7.63 31.54 -24.75
CA PRO A 35 -9.03 31.85 -24.50
C PRO A 35 -9.71 30.65 -23.82
N THR A 36 -10.23 30.87 -22.61
CA THR A 36 -11.08 29.91 -21.92
C THR A 36 -12.39 29.73 -22.67
N THR A 37 -12.39 28.82 -23.64
CA THR A 37 -13.61 28.13 -24.05
C THR A 37 -13.98 27.22 -22.90
N ALA A 38 -15.11 27.46 -22.26
CA ALA A 38 -15.63 26.59 -21.21
C ALA A 38 -15.99 25.23 -21.84
N GLU A 39 -15.05 24.28 -21.75
CA GLU A 39 -15.27 22.91 -22.22
C GLU A 39 -16.33 22.28 -21.32
N THR A 40 -17.53 22.11 -21.90
CA THR A 40 -18.68 21.54 -21.19
C THR A 40 -18.41 20.07 -20.92
N VAL A 41 -17.87 19.77 -19.74
CA VAL A 41 -17.67 18.39 -19.27
C VAL A 41 -18.98 17.60 -19.45
N PRO A 42 -19.00 16.54 -20.28
CA PRO A 42 -20.24 15.82 -20.57
C PRO A 42 -20.74 15.14 -19.30
N ALA A 43 -22.06 15.12 -19.13
CA ALA A 43 -22.71 14.56 -17.95
C ALA A 43 -22.23 13.12 -17.68
N THR A 44 -21.92 12.85 -16.43
CA THR A 44 -21.33 11.59 -15.96
C THR A 44 -22.18 10.41 -16.41
N ILE A 45 -21.64 9.55 -17.28
CA ILE A 45 -22.25 8.24 -17.53
C ILE A 45 -22.06 7.44 -16.24
N GLN A 46 -23.13 7.35 -15.44
CA GLN A 46 -23.17 6.47 -14.29
C GLN A 46 -23.02 5.04 -14.78
N ARG A 47 -21.87 4.41 -14.50
CA ARG A 47 -21.72 2.96 -14.66
C ARG A 47 -22.73 2.25 -13.75
N PRO A 48 -23.30 1.11 -14.17
CA PRO A 48 -24.09 0.28 -13.27
C PRO A 48 -23.24 -0.14 -12.06
N GLU A 49 -23.89 -0.29 -10.91
CA GLU A 49 -23.26 -0.85 -9.72
C GLU A 49 -22.80 -2.30 -10.00
N PRO A 50 -21.62 -2.75 -9.53
CA PRO A 50 -21.16 -4.12 -9.77
C PRO A 50 -22.05 -5.17 -9.11
N GLU A 51 -22.05 -6.38 -9.66
CA GLU A 51 -22.73 -7.54 -9.06
C GLU A 51 -21.93 -8.10 -7.88
N ASP A 52 -22.61 -8.79 -6.95
CA ASP A 52 -21.97 -9.31 -5.72
C ASP A 52 -20.78 -10.24 -5.95
N ALA A 53 -20.71 -10.86 -7.13
CA ALA A 53 -19.63 -11.76 -7.54
C ALA A 53 -18.43 -11.05 -8.20
N ASP A 54 -18.59 -9.79 -8.62
CA ASP A 54 -17.55 -9.04 -9.35
C ASP A 54 -16.41 -8.65 -8.42
N PHE A 55 -15.18 -8.74 -8.92
CA PHE A 55 -14.00 -8.21 -8.23
C PHE A 55 -13.91 -6.70 -8.44
N VAL A 56 -13.74 -5.98 -7.33
CA VAL A 56 -13.57 -4.52 -7.29
C VAL A 56 -12.33 -4.16 -6.50
N ARG A 57 -11.73 -3.00 -6.81
CA ARG A 57 -10.71 -2.35 -5.97
C ARG A 57 -11.42 -1.80 -4.73
N VAL A 58 -10.90 -2.09 -3.53
CA VAL A 58 -11.56 -1.68 -2.28
C VAL A 58 -11.58 -0.16 -2.13
N GLY A 59 -10.48 0.52 -2.45
CA GLY A 59 -10.36 1.98 -2.34
C GLY A 59 -11.35 2.78 -3.21
N ASP A 60 -11.91 2.19 -4.28
CA ASP A 60 -12.94 2.83 -5.10
C ASP A 60 -14.30 2.96 -4.38
N TYR A 61 -14.50 2.21 -3.28
CA TYR A 61 -15.77 2.13 -2.55
C TYR A 61 -15.62 2.36 -1.03
N LEU A 62 -14.40 2.25 -0.49
CA LEU A 62 -14.04 2.46 0.92
C LEU A 62 -12.74 3.29 0.98
N PRO A 63 -12.79 4.61 0.65
CA PRO A 63 -11.59 5.44 0.55
C PRO A 63 -10.91 5.70 1.89
N ASP A 64 -11.65 5.61 3.00
CA ASP A 64 -11.15 5.83 4.36
C ASP A 64 -10.53 4.56 5.01
N VAL A 65 -10.48 3.44 4.26
CA VAL A 65 -9.84 2.19 4.69
C VAL A 65 -8.38 2.19 4.23
N LEU A 66 -7.47 2.05 5.19
CA LEU A 66 -6.05 1.95 4.91
C LEU A 66 -5.73 0.60 4.26
N GLN A 67 -4.70 0.58 3.42
CA GLN A 67 -4.25 -0.61 2.72
C GLN A 67 -2.74 -0.68 2.79
N GLU A 68 -2.22 -1.81 3.22
CA GLU A 68 -0.79 -2.10 3.30
C GLU A 68 -0.66 -3.58 3.03
N LEU A 69 0.01 -4.01 1.96
CA LEU A 69 -0.01 -5.41 1.52
C LEU A 69 1.38 -6.04 1.72
N PRO A 70 1.69 -6.71 2.86
CA PRO A 70 3.03 -7.24 3.14
C PRO A 70 3.55 -8.21 2.08
N TYR A 71 2.63 -8.96 1.46
CA TYR A 71 2.89 -9.89 0.35
C TYR A 71 3.22 -9.22 -0.99
N ALA A 72 2.96 -7.92 -1.14
CA ALA A 72 3.44 -7.11 -2.27
C ALA A 72 4.92 -6.69 -2.09
N GLY A 73 5.43 -6.72 -0.86
CA GLY A 73 6.82 -6.46 -0.51
C GLY A 73 7.57 -7.72 -0.09
N THR A 74 8.73 -7.54 0.55
CA THR A 74 9.53 -8.62 1.15
C THR A 74 9.41 -8.69 2.67
N GLU A 75 8.77 -7.70 3.31
CA GLU A 75 8.57 -7.61 4.76
C GLU A 75 7.33 -8.43 5.17
N ASN A 76 7.39 -9.74 4.95
CA ASN A 76 6.41 -10.73 5.35
C ASN A 76 7.13 -12.04 5.75
N PHE A 77 6.43 -13.02 6.32
CA PHE A 77 7.06 -14.23 6.87
C PHE A 77 7.87 -15.06 5.85
N THR A 78 7.63 -14.89 4.54
CA THR A 78 8.38 -15.59 3.49
C THR A 78 9.71 -14.94 3.13
N GLY A 79 9.93 -13.67 3.52
CA GLY A 79 11.07 -12.86 3.05
C GLY A 79 11.07 -12.56 1.55
N HIS A 80 9.97 -12.85 0.85
CA HIS A 80 9.87 -12.79 -0.60
C HIS A 80 8.60 -12.05 -1.07
N GLN A 81 8.66 -11.49 -2.28
CA GLN A 81 7.49 -10.93 -2.94
C GLN A 81 6.59 -12.06 -3.47
N ILE A 82 5.35 -12.08 -2.99
CA ILE A 82 4.39 -13.15 -3.26
C ILE A 82 3.51 -12.78 -4.46
N TYR A 83 3.07 -11.52 -4.56
CA TYR A 83 2.40 -10.95 -5.72
C TYR A 83 2.88 -9.53 -6.02
N GLU A 84 2.54 -9.00 -7.21
CA GLU A 84 3.05 -7.70 -7.70
C GLU A 84 2.02 -6.55 -7.60
N PHE A 85 0.76 -6.83 -7.28
CA PHE A 85 -0.25 -5.78 -7.13
C PHE A 85 -0.16 -5.11 -5.76
N THR A 86 -0.46 -3.81 -5.72
CA THR A 86 -0.34 -2.96 -4.52
C THR A 86 -1.69 -2.39 -4.08
N GLU A 87 -2.80 -3.01 -4.49
CA GLU A 87 -4.15 -2.59 -4.16
C GLU A 87 -5.00 -3.79 -3.74
N VAL A 88 -5.88 -3.61 -2.75
CA VAL A 88 -6.77 -4.68 -2.30
C VAL A 88 -7.91 -4.85 -3.29
N PHE A 89 -8.08 -6.07 -3.79
CA PHE A 89 -9.27 -6.49 -4.52
C PHE A 89 -10.13 -7.42 -3.67
N LEU A 90 -11.43 -7.25 -3.72
CA LEU A 90 -12.42 -8.13 -3.07
C LEU A 90 -13.65 -8.28 -3.97
N ARG A 91 -14.48 -9.28 -3.70
CA ARG A 91 -15.83 -9.33 -4.30
C ARG A 91 -16.68 -8.17 -3.80
N TYR A 92 -17.51 -7.60 -4.66
CA TYR A 92 -18.36 -6.45 -4.28
C TYR A 92 -19.31 -6.77 -3.12
N GLY A 93 -19.84 -8.00 -3.05
CA GLY A 93 -20.64 -8.46 -1.90
C GLY A 93 -19.86 -8.49 -0.57
N THR A 94 -18.54 -8.65 -0.60
CA THR A 94 -17.65 -8.53 0.57
C THR A 94 -17.45 -7.06 0.93
N VAL A 95 -17.20 -6.19 -0.08
CA VAL A 95 -17.02 -4.74 0.11
C VAL A 95 -18.27 -4.09 0.72
N LYS A 96 -19.49 -4.50 0.31
CA LYS A 96 -20.73 -4.01 0.95
C LYS A 96 -20.84 -4.37 2.44
N LYS A 97 -20.30 -5.51 2.87
CA LYS A 97 -20.25 -5.89 4.29
C LYS A 97 -19.20 -5.08 5.06
N LEU A 98 -18.00 -4.90 4.48
CA LEU A 98 -16.98 -4.04 5.05
C LEU A 98 -17.46 -2.58 5.17
N ARG A 99 -18.29 -2.09 4.24
CA ARG A 99 -18.93 -0.76 4.33
C ARG A 99 -19.79 -0.59 5.59
N ALA A 100 -20.52 -1.63 6.00
CA ALA A 100 -21.29 -1.61 7.24
C ALA A 100 -20.37 -1.60 8.47
N VAL A 101 -19.34 -2.46 8.49
CA VAL A 101 -18.34 -2.49 9.57
C VAL A 101 -17.62 -1.15 9.71
N CYS A 102 -17.22 -0.52 8.61
CA CYS A 102 -16.57 0.80 8.63
C CYS A 102 -17.50 1.89 9.16
N ALA A 103 -18.81 1.82 8.90
CA ALA A 103 -19.78 2.75 9.47
C ALA A 103 -19.90 2.59 11.00
N GLU A 104 -19.94 1.35 11.50
CA GLU A 104 -19.97 1.05 12.95
C GLU A 104 -18.66 1.43 13.67
N LEU A 105 -17.51 1.30 12.99
CA LEU A 105 -16.21 1.73 13.51
C LEU A 105 -16.05 3.26 13.51
N ALA A 106 -16.61 3.96 12.52
CA ALA A 106 -16.55 5.41 12.45
C ALA A 106 -17.25 6.10 13.64
N GLU A 107 -18.31 5.49 14.19
CA GLU A 107 -18.97 5.96 15.43
C GLU A 107 -18.03 5.95 16.66
N GLN A 108 -16.97 5.13 16.61
CA GLN A 108 -15.94 5.00 17.65
C GLN A 108 -14.66 5.78 17.32
N GLY A 109 -14.62 6.51 16.19
CA GLY A 109 -13.42 7.18 15.71
C GLY A 109 -12.34 6.23 15.18
N LEU A 110 -12.76 5.05 14.71
CA LEU A 110 -11.90 3.99 14.18
C LEU A 110 -12.15 3.75 12.69
N THR A 111 -11.16 3.17 12.00
CA THR A 111 -11.28 2.60 10.66
C THR A 111 -10.54 1.26 10.59
N LEU A 112 -10.49 0.63 9.41
CA LEU A 112 -9.72 -0.58 9.14
C LEU A 112 -8.42 -0.25 8.41
N LYS A 113 -7.37 -1.04 8.68
CA LYS A 113 -6.29 -1.31 7.72
C LYS A 113 -6.45 -2.74 7.21
N ILE A 114 -6.42 -2.93 5.89
CA ILE A 114 -6.41 -4.25 5.25
C ILE A 114 -4.96 -4.65 4.95
N TRP A 115 -4.59 -5.86 5.38
CA TRP A 115 -3.30 -6.50 5.12
C TRP A 115 -3.32 -7.47 3.93
N ASP A 116 -4.42 -8.20 3.71
CA ASP A 116 -4.61 -8.99 2.50
C ASP A 116 -6.10 -9.14 2.14
N GLY A 117 -6.37 -9.44 0.87
CA GLY A 117 -7.72 -9.61 0.33
C GLY A 117 -7.77 -10.76 -0.68
N PHE A 118 -7.99 -10.44 -1.95
CA PHE A 118 -7.83 -11.41 -3.02
C PHE A 118 -6.38 -11.87 -3.14
N ARG A 119 -6.15 -13.17 -2.95
CA ARG A 119 -4.84 -13.82 -3.11
C ARG A 119 -4.87 -14.79 -4.30
N PRO A 120 -4.08 -14.57 -5.36
CA PRO A 120 -4.00 -15.50 -6.50
C PRO A 120 -3.67 -16.93 -6.05
N VAL A 121 -4.12 -17.94 -6.80
CA VAL A 121 -3.87 -19.35 -6.45
C VAL A 121 -2.37 -19.66 -6.37
N SER A 122 -1.57 -19.08 -7.28
CA SER A 122 -0.11 -19.19 -7.25
C SER A 122 0.53 -18.58 -5.99
N ALA A 123 -0.02 -17.49 -5.48
CA ALA A 123 0.42 -16.91 -4.21
C ALA A 123 0.14 -17.86 -3.03
N GLN A 124 -1.03 -18.52 -2.99
CA GLN A 124 -1.32 -19.53 -1.97
C GLN A 124 -0.31 -20.70 -1.98
N PHE A 125 0.13 -21.15 -3.16
CA PHE A 125 1.19 -22.15 -3.26
C PHE A 125 2.54 -21.65 -2.71
N LYS A 126 2.97 -20.43 -3.07
CA LYS A 126 4.21 -19.83 -2.52
C LYS A 126 4.20 -19.72 -0.99
N LEU A 127 3.08 -19.32 -0.40
CA LEU A 127 2.95 -19.24 1.07
C LEU A 127 3.06 -20.63 1.71
N TRP A 128 2.42 -21.64 1.11
CA TRP A 128 2.46 -23.03 1.58
C TRP A 128 3.83 -23.69 1.42
N GLU A 129 4.65 -23.28 0.44
CA GLU A 129 6.04 -23.74 0.30
C GLU A 129 6.91 -23.33 1.49
N VAL A 130 6.61 -22.20 2.15
CA VAL A 130 7.33 -21.72 3.33
C VAL A 130 6.69 -22.22 4.63
N CYS A 131 5.36 -22.19 4.72
CA CYS A 131 4.60 -22.65 5.89
C CYS A 131 3.58 -23.72 5.48
N PRO A 132 3.96 -25.02 5.47
CA PRO A 132 3.07 -26.13 5.13
C PRO A 132 2.25 -26.61 6.35
N ASP A 133 1.67 -25.68 7.11
CA ASP A 133 0.83 -25.93 8.28
C ASP A 133 -0.60 -25.42 8.03
N ASP A 134 -1.58 -26.33 7.96
CA ASP A 134 -2.97 -25.98 7.65
C ASP A 134 -3.77 -25.41 8.84
N THR A 135 -3.11 -25.22 9.99
CA THR A 135 -3.57 -24.36 11.09
C THR A 135 -3.57 -22.88 10.68
N TYR A 136 -2.52 -22.43 9.97
CA TYR A 136 -2.29 -21.01 9.66
C TYR A 136 -2.42 -20.71 8.15
N VAL A 137 -1.87 -21.57 7.29
CA VAL A 137 -1.85 -21.35 5.83
C VAL A 137 -2.70 -22.42 5.15
N ALA A 138 -3.83 -22.03 4.56
CA ALA A 138 -4.74 -22.99 3.92
C ALA A 138 -4.04 -23.88 2.86
N ASN A 139 -4.09 -25.20 3.04
CA ASN A 139 -3.43 -26.16 2.15
C ASN A 139 -4.02 -26.12 0.72
N PRO A 140 -3.27 -25.65 -0.29
CA PRO A 140 -3.79 -25.43 -1.64
C PRO A 140 -4.15 -26.73 -2.38
N ASN A 141 -3.66 -27.88 -1.92
CA ASN A 141 -3.96 -29.19 -2.49
C ASN A 141 -5.34 -29.71 -2.08
N ARG A 142 -5.99 -29.09 -1.09
CA ARG A 142 -7.35 -29.41 -0.63
C ARG A 142 -8.42 -28.53 -1.28
N GLY A 143 -8.02 -27.62 -2.17
CA GLY A 143 -8.86 -26.66 -2.88
C GLY A 143 -8.35 -25.22 -2.73
N TYR A 144 -9.02 -24.27 -3.39
CA TYR A 144 -8.65 -22.86 -3.29
C TYR A 144 -8.83 -22.32 -1.85
N SER A 145 -7.96 -21.40 -1.43
CA SER A 145 -8.16 -20.63 -0.19
C SER A 145 -9.34 -19.66 -0.33
N ALA A 146 -9.87 -19.19 0.80
CA ALA A 146 -10.98 -18.24 0.78
C ALA A 146 -10.56 -16.86 0.22
N HIS A 147 -9.31 -16.44 0.48
CA HIS A 147 -8.68 -15.30 -0.21
C HIS A 147 -8.72 -15.43 -1.74
N SER A 148 -8.41 -16.60 -2.31
CA SER A 148 -8.52 -16.82 -3.77
C SER A 148 -9.95 -16.72 -4.33
N ARG A 149 -10.97 -16.70 -3.47
CA ARG A 149 -12.37 -16.45 -3.87
C ARG A 149 -12.79 -14.98 -3.69
N GLY A 150 -11.99 -14.14 -3.04
CA GLY A 150 -12.29 -12.72 -2.79
C GLY A 150 -13.35 -12.47 -1.70
N ASN A 151 -13.55 -13.43 -0.81
CA ASN A 151 -14.53 -13.36 0.29
C ASN A 151 -13.92 -13.48 1.70
N THR A 152 -12.60 -13.31 1.81
CA THR A 152 -11.84 -13.20 3.05
C THR A 152 -10.94 -11.98 2.95
N VAL A 153 -10.63 -11.40 4.11
CA VAL A 153 -9.82 -10.19 4.26
C VAL A 153 -9.11 -10.26 5.61
N ASP A 154 -7.83 -9.95 5.63
CA ASP A 154 -7.03 -9.84 6.85
C ASP A 154 -6.94 -8.37 7.24
N VAL A 155 -7.25 -8.02 8.49
CA VAL A 155 -7.42 -6.62 8.92
C VAL A 155 -6.92 -6.37 10.33
N THR A 156 -6.59 -5.10 10.60
CA THR A 156 -6.49 -4.54 11.96
C THR A 156 -7.35 -3.27 12.08
N LEU A 157 -7.55 -2.82 13.32
CA LEU A 157 -8.22 -1.56 13.65
C LEU A 157 -7.19 -0.42 13.65
N VAL A 158 -7.62 0.77 13.22
CA VAL A 158 -6.80 1.98 13.16
C VAL A 158 -7.55 3.14 13.80
N ASP A 159 -6.84 3.97 14.58
CA ASP A 159 -7.40 5.17 15.20
C ASP A 159 -7.53 6.36 14.24
N SER A 160 -8.20 7.43 14.68
CA SER A 160 -8.34 8.68 13.93
C SER A 160 -7.03 9.43 13.59
N LEU A 161 -5.88 9.00 14.12
CA LEU A 161 -4.55 9.54 13.80
C LEU A 161 -3.78 8.66 12.79
N GLY A 162 -4.32 7.49 12.44
CA GLY A 162 -3.68 6.52 11.54
C GLY A 162 -2.80 5.48 12.25
N ASN A 163 -2.83 5.41 13.59
CA ASN A 163 -2.11 4.38 14.34
C ASN A 163 -2.91 3.08 14.40
N GLU A 164 -2.26 1.94 14.22
CA GLU A 164 -2.88 0.64 14.50
C GLU A 164 -3.15 0.49 16.00
N LEU A 165 -4.30 -0.12 16.33
CA LEU A 165 -4.59 -0.53 17.71
C LEU A 165 -3.77 -1.78 18.05
N GLU A 166 -3.34 -1.88 19.30
CA GLU A 166 -2.62 -3.05 19.79
C GLU A 166 -3.49 -4.32 19.72
N MET A 167 -3.01 -5.30 18.95
CA MET A 167 -3.56 -6.66 18.88
C MET A 167 -2.63 -7.62 19.64
N PRO A 168 -3.10 -8.82 20.06
CA PRO A 168 -2.27 -9.78 20.79
C PRO A 168 -0.98 -10.20 20.07
N THR A 169 -0.98 -10.13 18.73
CA THR A 169 0.14 -10.40 17.83
C THR A 169 0.15 -9.42 16.65
N GLY A 170 1.24 -9.41 15.88
CA GLY A 170 1.27 -8.80 14.56
C GLY A 170 0.61 -9.68 13.48
N PHE A 171 0.64 -9.20 12.24
CA PHE A 171 0.24 -9.96 11.05
C PHE A 171 1.13 -11.20 10.84
N ASP A 172 0.53 -12.32 10.42
CA ASP A 172 1.20 -13.62 10.20
C ASP A 172 2.06 -14.13 11.38
N ASP A 173 1.65 -13.84 12.62
CA ASP A 173 2.18 -14.55 13.79
C ASP A 173 1.60 -15.97 13.84
N PHE A 174 2.46 -16.98 13.71
CA PHE A 174 2.09 -18.40 13.71
C PHE A 174 2.32 -19.07 15.08
N SER A 175 2.13 -18.30 16.16
CA SER A 175 2.00 -18.84 17.52
C SER A 175 0.53 -18.90 17.95
N GLY A 176 0.24 -19.68 18.99
CA GLY A 176 -1.12 -19.79 19.55
C GLY A 176 -1.71 -18.46 20.06
N LYS A 177 -0.89 -17.41 20.22
CA LYS A 177 -1.37 -16.07 20.58
C LYS A 177 -2.19 -15.39 19.49
N ALA A 178 -2.08 -15.87 18.25
CA ALA A 178 -2.89 -15.41 17.13
C ALA A 178 -4.30 -16.03 17.09
N ASP A 179 -4.63 -16.98 17.99
CA ASP A 179 -6.01 -17.40 18.16
C ASP A 179 -6.86 -16.23 18.70
N ARG A 180 -8.11 -16.18 18.26
CA ARG A 180 -9.13 -15.26 18.76
C ARG A 180 -9.42 -15.49 20.25
N ASP A 181 -9.25 -16.70 20.75
CA ASP A 181 -9.25 -17.02 22.18
C ASP A 181 -7.92 -17.65 22.58
N TYR A 182 -6.93 -16.81 22.86
CA TYR A 182 -5.59 -17.19 23.30
C TYR A 182 -5.49 -17.34 24.84
N SER A 183 -6.60 -17.60 25.53
CA SER A 183 -6.61 -17.65 27.01
C SER A 183 -5.98 -18.93 27.61
N ASP A 184 -5.65 -19.92 26.78
CA ASP A 184 -5.10 -21.22 27.16
C ASP A 184 -3.65 -21.48 26.68
N VAL A 185 -2.96 -20.48 26.13
CA VAL A 185 -1.58 -20.56 25.57
C VAL A 185 -0.50 -19.82 26.36
#